data_AF-A0A1C6IKP3-F1
#
_entry.id   AF-A0A1C6IKP3-F1
#
_cell.length_a   1.000
_cell.length_b   1.000
_cell.length_c   1.000
_cell.angle_alpha   90.00
_cell.angle_beta   90.00
_cell.angle_gamma   90.00
#
_symmetry.space_group_name_H-M   'P 1'
#
loop_
_entity.id
_entity.type
_entity.pdbx_description
1 polymer ?
#
loop_
_entity_poly.entity_id
_entity_poly.type
_entity_poly.pdbx_seq_one_letter_code
_entity_poly.pdbx_strand_id
1 'polypeptide(L)'
;MNRTERRRAKKAGFPVKKEPVVNIKAADVEKIKQDASKDAANKAFLLMLGLPVMILHDKFGFGPVRCERFTDAVLELYDSFEKGYVSLEDIHKTLKEETGITIVSDGRLKDRGN
;
A
#
# COMPACT_ATOMS: atom_id res chain seq x y z
N MET A 1 -14.12 22.48 -21.22
CA MET A 1 -14.23 23.37 -22.40
C MET A 1 -15.23 22.79 -23.38
N ASN A 2 -16.41 23.40 -23.47
CA ASN A 2 -17.47 23.01 -24.41
C ASN A 2 -16.96 23.17 -25.86
N ARG A 3 -17.52 22.42 -26.82
CA ARG A 3 -17.06 22.40 -28.24
C ARG A 3 -16.96 23.80 -28.85
N THR A 4 -17.86 24.71 -28.45
CA THR A 4 -17.88 26.12 -28.86
C THR A 4 -16.69 26.90 -28.31
N GLU A 5 -16.33 26.69 -27.05
CA GLU A 5 -15.18 27.31 -26.39
C GLU A 5 -13.86 26.80 -26.99
N ARG A 6 -13.77 25.50 -27.33
CA ARG A 6 -12.60 24.91 -28.01
C ARG A 6 -12.38 25.53 -29.40
N ARG A 7 -13.45 25.85 -30.15
CA ARG A 7 -13.36 26.53 -31.44
C ARG A 7 -12.94 27.99 -31.31
N ARG A 8 -13.44 28.71 -30.28
CA ARG A 8 -13.03 30.09 -30.00
C ARG A 8 -11.57 30.18 -29.56
N ALA A 9 -11.11 29.32 -28.67
CA ALA A 9 -9.71 29.26 -28.24
C ALA A 9 -8.74 28.93 -29.38
N LYS A 10 -9.14 28.02 -30.28
CA LYS A 10 -8.37 27.70 -31.50
C LYS A 10 -8.30 28.89 -32.48
N LYS A 11 -9.37 29.69 -32.60
CA LYS A 11 -9.38 30.93 -33.40
C LYS A 11 -8.56 32.05 -32.77
N ALA A 12 -8.47 32.09 -31.44
CA ALA A 12 -7.71 33.09 -30.69
C ALA A 12 -6.23 32.73 -30.46
N GLY A 13 -5.72 31.68 -31.12
CA GLY A 13 -4.30 31.31 -31.08
C GLY A 13 -3.82 30.60 -29.81
N PHE A 14 -4.72 30.28 -28.87
CA PHE A 14 -4.34 29.55 -27.66
C PHE A 14 -4.06 28.06 -27.97
N PRO A 15 -3.04 27.46 -27.35
CA PRO A 15 -2.74 26.03 -27.53
C PRO A 15 -3.88 25.19 -26.93
N VAL A 16 -4.77 24.71 -27.79
CA VAL A 16 -5.83 23.78 -27.39
C VAL A 16 -5.22 22.38 -27.31
N LYS A 17 -4.80 21.97 -26.11
CA LYS A 17 -4.38 20.59 -25.83
C LYS A 17 -5.59 19.69 -26.08
N LYS A 18 -5.54 18.90 -27.16
CA LYS A 18 -6.60 17.92 -27.45
C LYS A 18 -6.43 16.77 -26.47
N GLU A 19 -7.18 16.79 -25.38
CA GLU A 19 -7.39 15.58 -24.59
C GLU A 19 -8.23 14.62 -25.43
N PRO A 20 -7.69 13.46 -25.84
CA PRO A 20 -8.45 12.46 -26.57
C PRO A 20 -9.58 11.97 -25.66
N VAL A 21 -10.82 12.03 -26.15
CA VAL A 21 -11.96 11.43 -25.47
C VAL A 21 -11.91 9.93 -25.77
N VAL A 22 -11.66 9.13 -24.74
CA VAL A 22 -11.65 7.68 -24.84
C VAL A 22 -12.99 7.16 -24.33
N ASN A 23 -13.72 6.45 -25.19
CA ASN A 23 -14.95 5.77 -24.78
C ASN A 23 -14.57 4.42 -24.17
N ILE A 24 -14.79 4.28 -22.87
CA ILE A 24 -14.54 3.05 -22.10
C ILE A 24 -15.85 2.58 -21.49
N LYS A 25 -16.04 1.26 -21.36
CA LYS A 25 -17.23 0.73 -20.70
C LYS A 25 -17.11 0.98 -19.20
N ALA A 26 -18.24 1.16 -18.51
CA ALA A 26 -18.24 1.33 -17.05
C ALA A 26 -17.55 0.14 -16.34
N ALA A 27 -17.72 -1.08 -16.85
CA ALA A 27 -17.03 -2.27 -16.36
C ALA A 27 -15.50 -2.17 -16.49
N ASP A 28 -14.99 -1.55 -17.57
CA ASP A 28 -13.55 -1.35 -17.76
C ASP A 28 -13.02 -0.30 -16.77
N VAL A 29 -13.80 0.74 -16.46
CA VAL A 29 -13.45 1.74 -15.43
C VAL A 29 -13.34 1.08 -14.05
N GLU A 30 -14.32 0.25 -13.68
CA GLU A 30 -14.29 -0.46 -12.39
C GLU A 30 -13.12 -1.44 -12.32
N LYS A 31 -12.84 -2.15 -13.42
CA LYS A 31 -11.66 -3.03 -13.50
C LYS A 31 -10.35 -2.25 -13.33
N ILE A 32 -10.19 -1.11 -14.02
CA ILE A 32 -9.00 -0.26 -13.89
C ILE A 32 -8.81 0.18 -12.43
N LYS A 33 -9.88 0.57 -11.73
CA LYS A 33 -9.81 0.93 -10.31
C LYS A 33 -9.36 -0.25 -9.45
N GLN A 34 -9.99 -1.42 -9.64
CA GLN A 34 -9.67 -2.62 -8.88
C GLN A 34 -8.23 -3.08 -9.10
N ASP A 35 -7.76 -3.07 -10.36
CA ASP A 35 -6.40 -3.46 -10.71
C ASP A 35 -5.39 -2.48 -10.08
N ALA A 36 -5.63 -1.17 -10.19
CA ALA A 36 -4.78 -0.17 -9.55
C ALA A 36 -4.75 -0.32 -8.01
N SER A 37 -5.88 -0.60 -7.37
CA SER A 37 -5.95 -0.86 -5.93
C SER A 37 -5.20 -2.14 -5.53
N LYS A 38 -5.33 -3.22 -6.31
CA LYS A 38 -4.61 -4.48 -6.07
C LYS A 38 -3.11 -4.30 -6.24
N ASP A 39 -2.66 -3.62 -7.28
CA ASP A 39 -1.25 -3.35 -7.51
C ASP A 39 -0.64 -2.52 -6.37
N ALA A 40 -1.37 -1.50 -5.90
CA ALA A 40 -0.94 -0.70 -4.75
C ALA A 40 -0.85 -1.55 -3.47
N ALA A 41 -1.86 -2.39 -3.20
CA ALA A 41 -1.87 -3.28 -2.04
C ALA A 41 -0.73 -4.31 -2.09
N ASN A 42 -0.53 -4.96 -3.24
CA ASN A 42 0.55 -5.92 -3.45
C ASN A 42 1.92 -5.26 -3.24
N LYS A 43 2.11 -4.06 -3.80
CA LYS A 43 3.36 -3.31 -3.61
C LYS A 43 3.58 -2.93 -2.15
N ALA A 44 2.55 -2.47 -1.46
CA ALA A 44 2.63 -2.14 -0.03
C ALA A 44 3.00 -3.36 0.81
N PHE A 45 2.36 -4.51 0.55
CA PHE A 45 2.65 -5.77 1.21
C PHE A 45 4.11 -6.21 1.02
N LEU A 46 4.60 -6.23 -0.23
CA LEU A 46 5.98 -6.58 -0.55
C LEU A 46 6.99 -5.65 0.14
N LEU A 47 6.71 -4.35 0.20
CA LEU A 47 7.59 -3.39 0.87
C LEU A 47 7.59 -3.59 2.38
N MET A 48 6.41 -3.76 3.00
CA MET A 48 6.28 -3.95 4.45
C MET A 48 6.86 -5.28 4.93
N LEU A 49 6.95 -6.30 4.09
CA LEU A 49 7.62 -7.57 4.39
C LEU A 49 9.12 -7.53 4.04
N GLY A 50 9.48 -7.01 2.86
CA GLY A 50 10.84 -7.02 2.36
C GLY A 50 11.79 -6.10 3.13
N LEU A 51 11.32 -4.92 3.57
CA LEU A 51 12.15 -3.96 4.33
C LEU A 51 12.62 -4.54 5.68
N PRO A 52 11.73 -5.11 6.53
CA PRO A 52 12.17 -5.78 7.75
C PRO A 52 13.13 -6.94 7.49
N VAL A 53 12.89 -7.77 6.46
CA VAL A 53 13.78 -8.91 6.13
C VAL A 53 15.17 -8.43 5.74
N MET A 54 15.27 -7.37 4.92
CA MET A 54 16.56 -6.74 4.59
C MET A 54 17.25 -6.21 5.84
N ILE A 55 16.52 -5.56 6.75
CA ILE A 55 17.08 -5.07 8.01
C ILE A 55 17.58 -6.22 8.89
N LEU A 56 16.83 -7.32 8.99
CA LEU A 56 17.23 -8.51 9.75
C LEU A 56 18.52 -9.12 9.19
N HIS A 57 18.64 -9.19 7.86
CA HIS A 57 19.86 -9.67 7.22
C HIS A 57 21.05 -8.71 7.47
N ASP A 58 20.89 -7.43 7.14
CA ASP A 58 22.01 -6.48 7.09
C ASP A 58 22.43 -5.92 8.45
N LYS A 59 21.47 -5.71 9.36
CA LYS A 59 21.72 -5.10 10.68
C LYS A 59 21.79 -6.11 11.81
N PHE A 60 21.06 -7.22 11.69
CA PHE A 60 21.00 -8.25 12.73
C PHE A 60 21.76 -9.53 12.33
N GLY A 61 22.35 -9.58 11.14
CA GLY A 61 23.20 -10.68 10.69
C GLY A 61 22.44 -11.98 10.46
N PHE A 62 21.13 -11.91 10.14
CA PHE A 62 20.35 -13.10 9.86
C PHE A 62 20.79 -13.71 8.53
N GLY A 63 21.19 -14.99 8.54
CA GLY A 63 21.41 -15.74 7.31
C GLY A 63 20.09 -16.13 6.63
N PRO A 64 20.15 -16.68 5.41
CA PRO A 64 18.98 -16.98 4.58
C PRO A 64 17.88 -17.77 5.31
N VAL A 65 18.26 -18.83 6.04
CA VAL A 65 17.33 -19.70 6.77
C VAL A 65 16.58 -18.94 7.88
N ARG A 66 17.23 -18.00 8.56
CA ARG A 66 16.56 -17.19 9.60
C ARG A 66 15.64 -16.15 8.99
N CYS A 67 16.00 -15.59 7.85
CA CYS A 67 15.15 -14.68 7.09
C CYS A 67 13.89 -15.39 6.58
N GLU A 68 14.05 -16.58 5.98
CA GLU A 68 12.94 -17.42 5.51
C GLU A 68 11.97 -17.74 6.64
N ARG A 69 12.47 -18.23 7.78
CA ARG A 69 11.62 -18.52 8.96
C ARG A 69 10.87 -17.30 9.48
N PHE A 70 11.50 -16.12 9.48
CA PHE A 70 10.82 -14.89 9.85
C PHE A 70 9.72 -14.56 8.85
N THR A 71 10.01 -14.65 7.55
CA THR A 71 9.03 -14.42 6.48
C THR A 71 7.84 -15.37 6.60
N ASP A 72 8.07 -16.67 6.79
CA ASP A 72 7.02 -17.67 6.95
C ASP A 72 6.13 -17.38 8.16
N ALA A 73 6.72 -17.02 9.30
CA ALA A 73 5.97 -16.67 10.51
C ALA A 73 5.08 -15.43 10.32
N VAL A 74 5.55 -14.43 9.57
CA VAL A 74 4.72 -13.26 9.22
C VAL A 74 3.57 -13.67 8.29
N LEU A 75 3.80 -14.53 7.31
CA LEU A 75 2.77 -15.01 6.38
C LEU A 75 1.71 -15.87 7.08
N GLU A 76 2.10 -16.72 8.03
CA GLU A 76 1.18 -17.52 8.84
C GLU A 76 0.28 -16.64 9.73
N LEU A 77 0.85 -15.61 10.34
CA LEU A 77 0.07 -14.64 11.11
C LEU A 77 -0.87 -13.83 10.22
N TYR A 78 -0.44 -13.48 9.00
CA TYR A 78 -1.28 -12.80 8.01
C TYR A 78 -2.45 -13.68 7.55
N ASP A 79 -2.22 -14.98 7.30
CA ASP A 79 -3.28 -15.94 6.98
C ASP A 79 -4.30 -16.07 8.13
N SER A 80 -3.83 -16.02 9.38
CA SER A 80 -4.71 -15.96 10.57
C SER A 80 -5.56 -14.69 10.60
N PHE A 81 -5.00 -13.55 10.18
CA PHE A 81 -5.75 -12.30 10.03
C PHE A 81 -6.79 -12.40 8.89
N GLU A 82 -6.44 -12.95 7.73
CA GLU A 82 -7.39 -13.14 6.61
C GLU A 82 -8.54 -14.07 6.99
N LYS A 83 -8.28 -15.10 7.80
CA LYS A 83 -9.29 -16.02 8.35
C LYS A 83 -10.14 -15.40 9.48
N GLY A 84 -9.79 -14.19 9.94
CA GLY A 84 -10.50 -13.48 11.00
C GLY A 84 -10.22 -14.01 12.41
N TYR A 85 -9.15 -14.80 12.59
CA TYR A 85 -8.73 -15.28 13.92
C TYR A 85 -7.99 -14.21 14.72
N VAL A 86 -7.42 -13.23 14.03
CA VAL A 86 -6.70 -12.08 14.61
C VAL A 86 -7.23 -10.81 13.95
N SER A 87 -7.47 -9.77 14.72
CA SER A 87 -7.82 -8.44 14.20
C SER A 87 -6.66 -7.45 14.30
N LEU A 88 -6.74 -6.32 13.58
CA LEU A 88 -5.77 -5.23 13.72
C LEU A 88 -5.77 -4.62 15.13
N GLU A 89 -6.92 -4.62 15.80
CA GLU A 89 -7.04 -4.14 17.18
C GLU A 89 -6.28 -5.04 18.14
N ASP A 90 -6.42 -6.37 17.98
CA ASP A 90 -5.67 -7.35 18.78
C ASP A 90 -4.16 -7.15 18.62
N ILE A 91 -3.68 -7.01 17.38
CA ILE A 91 -2.25 -6.79 17.08
C ILE A 91 -1.75 -5.51 17.77
N HIS A 92 -2.48 -4.39 17.65
CA HIS A 92 -2.08 -3.13 18.28
C HIS A 92 -2.07 -3.22 19.80
N LYS A 93 -3.07 -3.87 20.38
CA LYS A 93 -3.17 -4.04 21.82
C LYS A 93 -2.03 -4.90 22.35
N THR A 94 -1.78 -6.06 21.75
CA THR A 94 -0.69 -6.97 22.12
C THR A 94 0.67 -6.28 22.01
N LEU A 95 0.95 -5.59 20.90
CA LEU A 95 2.22 -4.87 20.74
C LEU A 95 2.40 -3.79 21.82
N LYS A 96 1.35 -3.03 22.13
CA LYS A 96 1.41 -1.99 23.16
C LYS A 96 1.59 -2.58 24.56
N GLU A 97 0.87 -3.63 24.90
CA GLU A 97 0.90 -4.25 26.23
C GLU A 97 2.23 -4.98 26.48
N GLU A 98 2.76 -5.69 25.48
CA GLU A 98 3.96 -6.53 25.66
C GLU A 98 5.27 -5.78 25.40
N THR A 99 5.28 -4.84 24.45
CA THR A 99 6.53 -4.17 24.02
C THR A 99 6.52 -2.66 24.26
N GLY A 100 5.36 -2.08 24.59
CA GLY A 100 5.17 -0.63 24.68
C GLY A 100 5.13 0.07 23.32
N ILE A 101 5.18 -0.66 22.20
CA ILE A 101 5.28 -0.08 20.86
C ILE A 101 3.87 0.19 20.29
N THR A 102 3.68 1.38 19.73
CA THR A 102 2.47 1.73 18.96
C THR A 102 2.85 2.07 17.52
N ILE A 103 2.27 1.35 16.56
CA ILE A 103 2.44 1.60 15.13
C ILE A 103 1.25 2.46 14.67
N VAL A 104 1.53 3.62 14.07
CA VAL A 104 0.50 4.48 13.45
C VAL A 104 0.75 4.63 11.95
N SER A 105 -0.32 4.85 11.20
CA SER A 105 -0.32 4.92 9.73
C SER A 105 0.56 6.02 9.11
N ASP A 106 1.05 6.98 9.91
CA ASP A 106 2.04 8.02 9.52
C ASP A 106 3.50 7.50 9.57
N GLY A 107 3.72 6.19 9.76
CA GLY A 107 5.07 5.60 9.76
C GLY A 107 5.96 6.02 10.94
N ARG A 108 5.38 6.67 11.96
CA ARG A 108 6.08 7.06 13.19
C ARG A 108 5.81 6.04 14.28
N LEU A 109 6.86 5.60 14.97
CA LEU A 109 6.71 4.93 16.26
C LEU A 109 6.36 6.00 17.30
N LYS A 110 5.21 5.89 17.96
CA LYS A 110 4.96 6.70 19.17
C LYS A 110 5.65 6.01 20.34
N ASP A 111 6.40 6.84 21.06
CA ASP A 111 7.44 6.50 22.03
C ASP A 111 7.02 5.46 23.08
N ARG A 112 8.00 4.73 23.60
CA ARG A 112 7.85 4.00 24.87
C ARG A 112 7.58 5.07 25.91
N GLY A 113 6.37 5.09 26.46
CA GLY A 113 5.98 6.07 27.46
C GLY A 113 7.05 6.20 28.54
N ASN A 114 7.56 7.42 28.72
CA ASN A 114 8.13 7.87 29.97
C ASN A 114 7.06 8.71 30.69
#